data_AF-A0A7S2DCK5-F1
#
_entry.id   AF-A0A7S2DCK5-F1
#
_cell.length_a   1.000
_cell.length_b   1.000
_cell.length_c   1.000
_cell.angle_alpha   90.00
_cell.angle_beta   90.00
_cell.angle_gamma   90.00
#
_symmetry.space_group_name_H-M   'P 1'
#
loop_
_entity.id
_entity.type
_entity.pdbx_description
1 polymer ?
#
loop_
_entity_poly.entity_id
_entity_poly.type
_entity_poly.pdbx_seq_one_letter_code
_entity_poly.pdbx_strand_id
1 'polypeptide(L)'
;MTEAPVEEVVLTDKEIEIQRLRAAEKFIVEATGKYSCKVCKYVYDENAQGTAFVSLPNSWRCPQCLSQKGVFKSQTQTIAGFQENQEYGFGTNKMTGESKNGLIFGSLAFFAVLFLSGYLLE
;
A
#
# COMPACT_ATOMS: atom_id res chain seq x y z
N MET A 1 25.50 -40.40 -17.75
CA MET A 1 24.56 -39.42 -17.16
C MET A 1 24.78 -39.51 -15.66
N THR A 2 25.77 -38.78 -15.13
CA THR A 2 26.09 -38.79 -13.71
C THR A 2 25.23 -37.74 -13.03
N GLU A 3 24.25 -38.17 -12.25
CA GLU A 3 23.54 -37.29 -11.34
C GLU A 3 24.53 -36.72 -10.31
N ALA A 4 24.56 -35.39 -10.21
CA ALA A 4 25.35 -34.70 -9.20
C ALA A 4 24.71 -34.94 -7.81
N PRO A 5 25.50 -35.17 -6.75
CA PRO A 5 24.96 -35.35 -5.41
C PRO A 5 24.31 -34.04 -4.94
N VAL A 6 23.04 -34.11 -4.57
CA VAL A 6 22.35 -33.00 -3.90
C VAL A 6 22.87 -32.97 -2.46
N GLU A 7 23.81 -32.06 -2.19
CA GLU A 7 24.31 -31.79 -0.85
C GLU A 7 23.16 -31.15 -0.05
N GLU A 8 22.61 -31.91 0.91
CA GLU A 8 21.54 -31.46 1.78
C GLU A 8 22.11 -30.39 2.73
N VAL A 9 21.80 -29.12 2.47
CA VAL A 9 22.24 -28.01 3.32
C VAL A 9 21.51 -28.11 4.65
N VAL A 10 22.14 -28.73 5.65
CA VAL A 10 21.61 -28.82 7.01
C VAL A 10 21.77 -27.45 7.68
N LEU A 11 20.73 -26.62 7.62
CA LEU A 11 20.70 -25.33 8.31
C LEU A 11 20.73 -25.54 9.82
N THR A 12 21.42 -24.65 10.52
CA THR A 12 21.37 -24.59 12.00
C THR A 12 19.99 -24.13 12.47
N ASP A 13 19.59 -24.52 13.68
CA ASP A 13 18.29 -24.13 14.27
C ASP A 13 18.08 -22.61 14.27
N LYS A 14 19.15 -21.82 14.46
CA LYS A 14 19.11 -20.36 14.39
C LYS A 14 18.81 -19.85 12.99
N GLU A 15 19.40 -20.45 11.96
CA GLU A 15 19.17 -20.05 10.58
C GLU A 15 17.77 -20.46 10.10
N ILE A 16 17.27 -21.61 10.55
CA ILE A 16 15.89 -22.05 10.32
C ILE A 16 14.92 -21.04 10.94
N GLU A 17 15.16 -20.62 12.18
CA GLU A 17 14.32 -19.61 12.85
C GLU A 17 14.40 -18.25 12.15
N ILE A 18 15.59 -17.80 11.74
CA ILE A 18 15.76 -16.56 10.97
C ILE A 18 15.00 -16.63 9.64
N GLN A 19 15.05 -17.76 8.92
CA GLN A 19 14.31 -17.93 7.68
C GLN A 19 12.80 -17.93 7.90
N ARG A 20 12.33 -18.59 8.98
CA ARG A 20 10.93 -18.55 9.40
C ARG A 20 10.47 -17.13 9.69
N LEU A 21 11.25 -16.37 10.48
CA LEU A 21 10.93 -14.99 10.84
C LEU A 21 10.87 -14.10 9.59
N ARG A 22 11.85 -14.19 8.70
CA ARG A 22 11.84 -13.46 7.41
C ARG A 22 10.65 -13.85 6.53
N ALA A 23 10.24 -15.12 6.52
CA ALA A 23 9.06 -15.56 5.80
C ALA A 23 7.75 -15.07 6.45
N ALA A 24 7.77 -14.79 7.75
CA ALA A 24 6.65 -14.21 8.49
C ALA A 24 6.53 -12.69 8.33
N GLU A 25 7.61 -11.99 7.96
CA GLU A 25 7.61 -10.56 7.61
C GLU A 25 6.78 -10.30 6.34
N LYS A 26 5.47 -10.12 6.51
CA LYS A 26 4.55 -9.74 5.44
C LYS A 26 4.36 -8.22 5.47
N PHE A 27 4.83 -7.56 4.42
CA PHE A 27 4.43 -6.19 4.12
C PHE A 27 3.02 -6.22 3.54
N ILE A 28 2.12 -5.40 4.08
CA ILE A 28 0.77 -5.29 3.52
C ILE A 28 0.86 -4.48 2.22
N VAL A 29 0.43 -5.12 1.15
CA VAL A 29 0.41 -4.56 -0.20
C VAL A 29 -1.06 -4.38 -0.57
N GLU A 30 -1.62 -3.20 -0.28
CA GLU A 30 -3.00 -2.88 -0.63
C GLU A 30 -3.08 -2.39 -2.07
N ALA A 31 -4.04 -2.91 -2.83
CA ALA A 31 -4.32 -2.46 -4.19
C ALA A 31 -5.06 -1.11 -4.13
N THR A 32 -4.45 -0.05 -4.68
CA THR A 32 -5.01 1.31 -4.58
C THR A 32 -6.15 1.63 -5.54
N GLY A 33 -6.62 0.65 -6.34
CA GLY A 33 -7.56 0.89 -7.45
C GLY A 33 -6.95 1.70 -8.61
N LYS A 34 -5.64 1.94 -8.60
CA LYS A 34 -4.92 2.64 -9.66
C LYS A 34 -4.16 1.65 -10.53
N TYR A 35 -4.16 1.84 -11.85
CA TYR A 35 -3.46 0.98 -12.81
C TYR A 35 -2.53 1.83 -13.66
N SER A 36 -1.24 1.47 -13.66
CA SER A 36 -0.20 2.17 -14.42
C SER A 36 0.11 1.45 -15.73
N CYS A 37 0.17 2.20 -16.83
CA CYS A 37 0.63 1.70 -18.12
C CYS A 37 2.15 1.50 -18.07
N LYS A 38 2.65 0.30 -18.39
CA LYS A 38 4.11 0.05 -18.47
C LYS A 38 4.81 0.86 -19.56
N VAL A 39 4.09 1.21 -20.63
CA VAL A 39 4.64 1.84 -21.84
C VAL A 39 4.81 3.35 -21.65
N CYS A 40 3.73 4.07 -21.34
CA CYS A 40 3.74 5.53 -21.26
C CYS A 40 3.53 6.11 -19.86
N LYS A 41 3.45 5.26 -18.83
CA LYS A 41 3.20 5.66 -17.43
C LYS A 41 1.85 6.33 -17.15
N TYR A 42 0.92 6.34 -18.10
CA TYR A 42 -0.46 6.76 -17.84
C TYR A 42 -1.07 5.97 -16.68
N VAL A 43 -1.73 6.66 -15.75
CA VAL A 43 -2.40 6.08 -14.59
C VAL A 43 -3.91 6.15 -14.79
N TYR A 44 -4.55 5.00 -14.83
CA TYR A 44 -5.99 4.84 -14.71
C TYR A 44 -6.35 4.81 -13.21
N ASP A 45 -7.38 5.53 -12.80
CA ASP A 45 -7.85 5.64 -11.41
C ASP A 45 -9.34 5.33 -11.36
N GLU A 46 -9.68 4.16 -10.79
CA GLU A 46 -11.05 3.68 -10.71
C GLU A 46 -11.99 4.67 -10.01
N ASN A 47 -11.49 5.42 -9.03
CA ASN A 47 -12.30 6.40 -8.29
C ASN A 47 -12.63 7.63 -9.14
N ALA A 48 -11.69 8.05 -9.99
CA ALA A 48 -11.88 9.20 -10.87
C ALA A 48 -12.73 8.85 -12.11
N GLN A 49 -12.62 7.63 -12.61
CA GLN A 49 -13.41 7.17 -13.77
C GLN A 49 -14.77 6.56 -13.39
N GLY A 50 -14.97 6.17 -12.13
CA GLY A 50 -16.19 5.50 -11.65
C GLY A 50 -16.41 4.11 -12.26
N THR A 51 -15.45 3.58 -13.00
CA THR A 51 -15.51 2.28 -13.67
C THR A 51 -14.30 1.45 -13.26
N ALA A 52 -14.51 0.24 -12.77
CA ALA A 52 -13.44 -0.67 -12.41
C ALA A 52 -12.57 -1.00 -13.65
N PHE A 53 -11.25 -1.01 -13.50
CA PHE A 53 -10.35 -1.33 -14.58
C PHE A 53 -10.60 -2.75 -15.10
N VAL A 54 -10.94 -3.68 -14.20
CA VAL A 54 -11.30 -5.05 -14.55
C VAL A 54 -12.55 -5.13 -15.43
N SER A 55 -13.53 -4.24 -15.26
CA SER A 55 -14.76 -4.23 -16.05
C SER A 55 -14.62 -3.56 -17.43
N LEU A 56 -13.49 -2.89 -17.70
CA LEU A 56 -13.22 -2.32 -19.03
C LEU A 56 -13.21 -3.42 -20.11
N PRO A 57 -13.77 -3.16 -21.30
CA PRO A 57 -13.77 -4.13 -22.39
C PRO A 57 -12.34 -4.42 -22.89
N ASN A 58 -12.12 -5.60 -23.46
CA ASN A 58 -10.82 -6.00 -24.02
C ASN A 58 -10.37 -5.12 -25.21
N SER A 59 -11.32 -4.44 -25.87
CA SER A 59 -11.05 -3.46 -26.91
C SER A 59 -10.50 -2.13 -26.37
N TRP A 60 -10.62 -1.87 -25.06
CA TRP A 60 -10.10 -0.66 -24.45
C TRP A 60 -8.57 -0.55 -24.63
N ARG A 61 -8.12 0.68 -24.86
CA ARG A 61 -6.72 1.02 -25.11
C ARG A 61 -6.31 2.17 -24.20
N CYS A 62 -5.02 2.24 -23.89
CA CYS A 62 -4.46 3.38 -23.18
C CYS A 62 -4.75 4.67 -23.97
N PRO A 63 -5.35 5.70 -23.36
CA PRO A 63 -5.68 6.94 -24.07
C PRO A 63 -4.44 7.71 -24.53
N GLN A 64 -3.28 7.46 -23.92
CA GLN A 64 -2.05 8.20 -24.21
C GLN A 64 -1.12 7.53 -25.22
N CYS A 65 -1.10 6.20 -25.28
CA CYS A 65 -0.18 5.45 -26.16
C CYS A 65 -0.83 4.32 -26.94
N LEU A 66 -2.16 4.17 -26.87
CA LEU A 66 -2.95 3.16 -27.58
C LEU A 66 -2.55 1.71 -27.29
N SER A 67 -1.73 1.47 -26.26
CA SER A 67 -1.36 0.13 -25.82
C SER A 67 -2.58 -0.63 -25.26
N GLN A 68 -2.53 -1.96 -25.33
CA GLN A 68 -3.62 -2.83 -24.90
C GLN A 68 -3.82 -2.78 -23.37
N LYS A 69 -5.02 -3.13 -22.90
CA LYS A 69 -5.34 -3.23 -21.46
C LYS A 69 -4.35 -4.11 -20.69
N GLY A 70 -3.88 -5.22 -21.28
CA GLY A 70 -3.01 -6.20 -20.62
C GLY A 70 -1.60 -5.72 -20.25
N VAL A 71 -1.13 -4.57 -20.78
CA VAL A 71 0.18 -4.00 -20.38
C VAL A 71 0.11 -3.15 -19.12
N PHE A 72 -1.08 -2.94 -18.55
CA PHE A 72 -1.22 -2.22 -17.29
C PHE A 72 -0.83 -3.09 -16.10
N LYS A 73 -0.29 -2.45 -15.05
CA LYS A 73 -0.03 -3.04 -13.74
C LYS A 73 -0.82 -2.31 -12.68
N SER A 74 -1.45 -3.05 -11.76
CA SER A 74 -2.02 -2.47 -10.56
C SER A 74 -0.92 -1.78 -9.75
N GLN A 75 -1.22 -0.57 -9.26
CA GLN A 75 -0.39 0.12 -8.31
C GLN A 75 -0.81 -0.32 -6.91
N THR A 76 0.17 -0.83 -6.20
CA THR A 76 0.01 -1.24 -4.82
C THR A 76 0.76 -0.26 -3.94
N GLN A 77 0.13 0.23 -2.89
CA GLN A 77 0.82 1.01 -1.88
C GLN A 77 1.23 0.07 -0.76
N THR A 78 2.53 0.07 -0.48
CA THR A 78 3.06 -0.62 0.69
C THR A 78 2.73 0.21 1.91
N ILE A 79 1.91 -0.32 2.80
CA ILE A 79 1.67 0.31 4.10
C ILE A 79 2.94 0.04 4.94
N ALA A 80 3.59 1.11 5.39
CA ALA A 80 4.79 0.99 6.21
C ALA A 80 4.44 0.34 7.55
N GLY A 81 5.02 -0.83 7.82
CA GLY A 81 4.84 -1.57 9.08
C GLY A 81 4.60 -3.06 8.85
N PHE A 82 5.04 -3.88 9.81
CA PHE A 82 4.75 -5.31 9.83
C PHE A 82 3.23 -5.51 9.99
N GLN A 83 2.65 -6.43 9.21
CA GLN A 83 1.22 -6.75 9.25
C GLN A 83 0.73 -7.08 10.68
N GLU A 84 1.57 -7.73 11.48
CA GLU A 84 1.28 -8.08 12.88
C GLU A 84 1.05 -6.88 13.80
N ASN A 85 1.69 -5.73 13.56
CA ASN A 85 1.60 -4.55 14.44
C ASN A 85 0.46 -3.60 14.06
N GLN A 86 -0.30 -3.91 13.02
CA GLN A 86 -1.44 -3.09 12.56
C GLN A 86 -2.60 -3.09 13.56
N GLU A 87 -2.76 -4.15 14.36
CA GLU A 87 -3.82 -4.27 15.37
C GLU A 87 -3.39 -3.80 16.76
N TYR A 88 -2.12 -3.45 16.94
CA TYR A 88 -1.62 -3.00 18.23
C TYR A 88 -2.15 -1.60 18.58
N GLY A 89 -2.55 -1.40 19.85
CA GLY A 89 -2.97 -0.10 20.38
C GLY A 89 -4.41 0.29 20.02
N PHE A 90 -4.65 1.59 19.80
CA PHE A 90 -6.00 2.16 19.64
C PHE A 90 -6.47 2.21 18.16
N GLY A 91 -6.04 1.26 17.33
CA GLY A 91 -6.46 1.19 15.91
C GLY A 91 -5.92 2.29 14.98
N THR A 92 -5.14 3.24 15.49
CA THR A 92 -4.51 4.33 14.69
C THR A 92 -3.38 3.84 13.78
N ASN A 93 -2.93 2.59 13.94
CA ASN A 93 -1.93 1.97 13.08
C ASN A 93 -2.49 1.55 11.71
N LYS A 94 -3.81 1.25 11.62
CA LYS A 94 -4.49 0.93 10.35
C LYS A 94 -4.81 2.15 9.48
N MET A 95 -4.69 3.38 10.00
CA MET A 95 -5.07 4.60 9.28
C MET A 95 -4.03 4.96 8.20
N THR A 96 -4.50 5.44 7.05
CA THR A 96 -3.60 6.01 6.05
C THR A 96 -2.88 7.24 6.63
N GLY A 97 -1.66 7.50 6.17
CA GLY A 97 -0.86 8.63 6.66
C GLY A 97 -1.57 9.98 6.47
N GLU A 98 -2.32 10.14 5.38
CA GLU A 98 -3.09 11.35 5.09
C GLU A 98 -4.22 11.56 6.10
N SER A 99 -5.03 10.53 6.38
CA SER A 99 -6.11 10.61 7.37
C SER A 99 -5.58 10.82 8.79
N LYS A 100 -4.44 10.19 9.14
CA LYS A 100 -3.80 10.36 10.45
C LYS A 100 -3.29 11.79 10.66
N ASN A 101 -2.63 12.35 9.65
CA ASN A 101 -2.15 13.72 9.70
C ASN A 101 -3.32 14.71 9.79
N GLY A 102 -4.40 14.48 9.05
CA GLY A 102 -5.61 15.29 9.13
C GLY A 102 -6.19 15.34 10.56
N LEU A 103 -6.28 14.19 11.24
CA LEU A 103 -6.78 14.13 12.62
C LEU A 103 -5.86 14.85 13.61
N ILE A 104 -4.54 14.65 13.49
CA ILE A 104 -3.54 15.30 14.36
C ILE A 104 -3.57 16.82 14.18
N PHE A 105 -3.41 17.31 12.95
CA PHE A 105 -3.33 18.76 12.72
C PHE A 105 -4.69 19.44 12.88
N GLY A 106 -5.80 18.77 12.53
CA GLY A 106 -7.14 19.28 12.73
C GLY A 106 -7.48 19.46 14.22
N SER A 107 -7.14 18.47 15.07
CA SER A 107 -7.35 18.59 16.51
C SER A 107 -6.48 19.68 17.14
N LEU A 108 -5.19 19.75 16.78
CA LEU A 108 -4.30 20.83 17.21
C LEU A 108 -4.83 22.21 16.84
N ALA A 109 -5.28 22.40 15.60
CA ALA A 109 -5.85 23.66 15.13
C ALA A 109 -7.15 24.01 15.88
N PHE A 110 -8.04 23.04 16.09
CA PHE A 110 -9.28 23.23 16.84
C PHE A 110 -9.01 23.70 18.28
N PHE A 111 -8.11 23.03 19.00
CA PHE A 111 -7.77 23.43 20.36
C PHE A 111 -7.00 24.75 20.42
N ALA A 112 -6.16 25.07 19.41
CA ALA A 112 -5.52 26.36 19.31
C ALA A 112 -6.53 27.50 19.11
N VAL A 113 -7.53 27.30 18.24
CA VAL A 113 -8.62 28.28 18.04
C VAL A 113 -9.46 28.41 19.31
N LEU A 114 -9.80 27.31 19.97
CA LEU A 114 -10.54 27.33 21.23
C LEU A 114 -9.76 28.09 22.32
N PHE A 115 -8.46 27.82 22.45
CA PHE A 115 -7.58 28.54 23.36
C PHE A 115 -7.52 30.04 23.05
N LEU A 116 -7.38 30.41 21.78
CA LEU A 116 -7.35 31.82 21.36
C LEU A 116 -8.73 32.51 21.48
N SER A 117 -9.83 31.76 21.40
CA SER A 117 -11.18 32.32 21.57
C SER A 117 -11.43 32.89 22.98
N GLY A 118 -10.67 32.46 23.99
CA GLY A 118 -10.69 33.08 25.31
C GLY A 118 -10.27 34.55 25.32
N TYR A 119 -9.43 34.99 24.37
CA TYR A 119 -9.08 36.39 24.19
C TYR A 119 -10.20 37.22 23.51
N LEU A 120 -11.27 36.57 23.03
CA LEU A 120 -12.45 37.24 22.45
C LEU A 120 -13.60 37.40 23.45
N LEU A 121 -13.42 36.92 24.69
CA LEU A 121 -14.43 36.92 25.75
C LEU A 121 -14.29 38.10 26.73
N GLU A 122 -13.50 39.12 26.39
CA GLU A 122 -13.50 40.44 27.04
C GLU A 122 -14.72 41.28 26.67
#